data_AF-A0A2U1SMH5-F1
#
_entry.id   AF-A0A2U1SMH5-F1
#
_cell.length_a   1.000
_cell.length_b   1.000
_cell.length_c   1.000
_cell.angle_alpha   90.00
_cell.angle_beta   90.00
_cell.angle_gamma   90.00
#
_symmetry.space_group_name_H-M   'P 1'
#
loop_
_entity.id
_entity.type
_entity.pdbx_description
1 polymer ?
#
loop_
_entity_poly.entity_id
_entity_poly.type
_entity_poly.pdbx_seq_one_letter_code
_entity_poly.pdbx_strand_id
1 'polypeptide(L)' 'MKKPLAQNWPKPDLETLDREIGSRMHRLSAGRASAQDASEASKLIRDRADFMMPGIFQRLSTGGQKKKAG' A
#
# COMPACT_ATOMS: atom_id res chain seq x y z
N MET A 1 -1.07 16.03 -18.65
CA MET A 1 -1.76 15.13 -17.70
C MET A 1 -1.15 13.74 -17.82
N LYS A 2 -0.29 13.33 -16.87
CA LYS A 2 0.28 11.96 -16.89
C LYS A 2 -0.80 11.00 -16.42
N LYS A 3 -1.23 10.09 -17.31
CA LYS A 3 -2.19 9.01 -17.02
C LYS A 3 -1.71 8.24 -15.79
N PRO A 4 -2.60 7.76 -14.90
CA PRO A 4 -2.18 6.83 -13.86
C PRO A 4 -1.64 5.60 -14.60
N LEU A 5 -0.36 5.31 -14.39
CA LEU A 5 0.22 4.03 -14.71
C LEU A 5 -0.43 3.00 -13.77
N ALA A 6 -1.68 2.63 -14.06
CA ALA A 6 -2.16 1.28 -13.80
C ALA A 6 -1.38 0.36 -14.77
N GLN A 7 -0.07 0.35 -14.60
CA GLN A 7 0.84 -0.55 -15.28
C GLN A 7 0.44 -1.90 -14.74
N ASN A 8 -0.07 -2.76 -15.62
CA ASN A 8 -0.38 -4.16 -15.31
C ASN A 8 0.85 -4.80 -14.69
N TRP A 9 0.97 -4.79 -13.37
CA TRP A 9 1.93 -5.61 -12.67
C TRP A 9 1.47 -7.06 -12.92
N PRO A 10 2.28 -7.90 -13.61
CA PRO A 10 1.91 -9.28 -13.86
C PRO A 10 1.64 -9.97 -12.51
N LYS A 11 0.60 -10.82 -12.44
CA LYS A 11 0.23 -11.61 -11.24
C LYS A 11 1.41 -12.14 -10.38
N PRO A 12 2.52 -12.69 -10.97
CA PRO A 12 3.70 -13.07 -10.19
C PRO A 12 4.27 -11.96 -9.29
N ASP A 13 4.12 -10.70 -9.68
CA ASP A 13 4.64 -9.59 -8.90
C ASP A 13 3.72 -9.20 -7.74
N LEU A 14 2.41 -9.43 -7.85
CA LEU A 14 1.49 -9.26 -6.71
C LEU A 14 1.73 -10.33 -5.65
N GLU A 15 1.97 -11.58 -6.04
CA GLU A 15 2.35 -12.64 -5.11
C GLU A 15 3.70 -12.34 -4.45
N THR A 16 4.63 -11.77 -5.21
CA THR A 16 5.92 -11.31 -4.68
C THR A 16 5.74 -10.20 -3.66
N LEU A 17 4.91 -9.19 -3.96
CA LEU A 17 4.54 -8.12 -3.02
C LEU A 17 3.89 -8.66 -1.76
N ASP A 18 2.93 -9.59 -1.87
CA ASP A 18 2.24 -10.18 -0.72
C ASP A 18 3.19 -11.01 0.15
N ARG A 19 4.12 -11.75 -0.44
CA ARG A 19 5.19 -12.45 0.29
C ARG A 19 6.12 -11.47 1.02
N GLU A 20 6.47 -10.38 0.35
CA GLU A 20 7.34 -9.34 0.90
C GLU A 20 6.71 -8.57 2.06
N ILE A 21 5.41 -8.25 1.95
CA ILE A 21 4.61 -7.68 3.04
C ILE A 21 4.55 -8.69 4.20
N GLY A 22 4.20 -9.95 3.91
CA GLY A 22 4.07 -11.01 4.91
C GLY A 22 5.37 -11.25 5.68
N SER A 23 6.51 -11.31 4.99
CA SER A 23 7.83 -11.49 5.61
C SER A 23 8.18 -10.35 6.58
N ARG A 24 7.95 -9.10 6.16
CA ARG A 24 8.21 -7.93 7.02
C ARG A 24 7.25 -7.84 8.20
N MET A 25 5.95 -8.11 7.98
CA MET A 25 4.95 -8.18 9.04
C MET A 25 5.24 -9.30 10.04
N HIS A 26 5.74 -10.45 9.57
CA HIS A 26 6.19 -11.53 10.43
C HIS A 26 7.35 -11.07 11.33
N ARG A 27 8.37 -10.40 10.77
CA ARG A 27 9.47 -9.81 11.57
C ARG A 27 8.96 -8.79 12.60
N LEU A 28 7.97 -7.97 12.24
CA LEU A 28 7.32 -7.02 13.16
C LEU A 28 6.63 -7.73 14.32
N SER A 29 5.82 -8.75 14.01
CA SER A 29 5.12 -9.55 15.03
C SER A 29 6.07 -10.31 15.95
N ALA A 30 7.24 -10.70 15.45
CA ALA A 30 8.27 -11.39 16.23
C ALA A 30 9.15 -10.44 17.08
N GLY A 31 8.92 -9.12 17.03
CA GLY A 31 9.75 -8.13 17.73
C GLY A 31 11.18 -8.02 17.20
N ARG A 32 11.44 -8.50 15.98
CA ARG A 32 12.78 -8.53 15.33
C ARG A 32 12.91 -7.55 14.17
N ALA A 33 11.89 -6.73 13.95
CA ALA A 33 11.87 -5.74 12.88
C ALA A 33 12.45 -4.41 13.34
N SER A 34 13.17 -3.79 12.42
CA SER A 34 13.63 -2.41 12.55
C SER A 34 12.52 -1.40 12.22
N ALA A 35 12.74 -0.13 12.55
CA ALA A 35 11.88 0.96 12.07
C ALA A 35 11.81 1.00 10.53
N GLN A 36 12.89 0.59 9.86
CA GLN A 36 12.94 0.49 8.41
C GLN A 36 12.01 -0.61 7.89
N ASP A 37 11.95 -1.78 8.54
CA ASP A 37 11.01 -2.85 8.17
C ASP A 37 9.55 -2.38 8.25
N ALA A 38 9.19 -1.59 9.28
CA ALA A 38 7.86 -1.02 9.42
C ALA A 38 7.53 -0.02 8.31
N SER A 39 8.50 0.83 7.96
CA SER A 39 8.38 1.81 6.87
C SER A 39 8.19 1.11 5.52
N GLU A 40 9.03 0.11 5.21
CA GLU A 40 8.97 -0.65 3.96
C GLU A 40 7.68 -1.48 3.86
N ALA A 41 7.24 -2.13 4.94
CA ALA A 41 5.96 -2.84 4.96
C ALA A 41 4.78 -1.89 4.66
N SER A 42 4.79 -0.69 5.27
CA SER A 42 3.75 0.32 5.06
C SER A 42 3.72 0.83 3.62
N LYS A 43 4.90 0.99 3.00
CA LYS A 43 5.04 1.37 1.59
C LYS A 43 4.48 0.31 0.66
N LEU A 44 4.86 -0.95 0.85
CA LEU A 44 4.37 -2.07 0.03
C LEU A 44 2.85 -2.24 0.13
N ILE A 45 2.27 -2.08 1.33
CA ILE A 45 0.81 -2.10 1.53
C ILE A 45 0.14 -0.95 0.76
N ARG A 46 0.74 0.24 0.75
CA ARG A 46 0.23 1.40 0.00
C ARG A 46 0.28 1.16 -1.50
N ASP A 47 1.39 0.63 -2.01
CA ASP A 47 1.56 0.32 -3.43
C ASP A 47 0.54 -0.73 -3.88
N ARG A 48 0.34 -1.78 -3.06
CA ARG A 48 -0.70 -2.78 -3.28
C ARG A 48 -2.11 -2.18 -3.29
N ALA A 49 -2.42 -1.30 -2.34
CA ALA A 49 -3.73 -0.67 -2.25
C ALA A 49 -4.00 0.28 -3.43
N ASP A 50 -3.00 1.03 -3.88
CA ASP A 50 -3.12 1.90 -5.06
C ASP A 50 -3.26 1.08 -6.35
N PHE A 51 -2.59 -0.07 -6.45
CA PHE A 51 -2.81 -0.99 -7.56
C PHE A 51 -4.26 -1.52 -7.61
N MET A 52 -4.75 -2.05 -6.49
CA MET A 52 -6.10 -2.62 -6.41
C MET A 52 -7.20 -1.57 -6.59
N MET A 53 -6.93 -0.35 -6.13
CA MET A 53 -7.88 0.76 -6.18
C MET A 53 -7.12 2.08 -6.47
N PRO A 54 -6.83 2.39 -7.75
CA PRO A 54 -6.09 3.59 -8.11
C PRO A 54 -6.71 4.86 -7.51
N GLY A 55 -5.86 5.69 -6.90
CA GLY A 55 -6.31 6.94 -6.27
C GLY A 55 -7.18 6.73 -5.02
N ILE A 56 -7.17 5.55 -4.39
CA ILE A 56 -7.89 5.29 -3.14
C ILE A 56 -7.50 6.29 -2.05
N PHE A 57 -6.20 6.61 -1.93
CA PHE A 57 -5.74 7.56 -0.92
C PHE A 57 -6.18 9.00 -1.20
N GLN A 58 -6.30 9.39 -2.47
CA GLN A 58 -6.86 10.70 -2.87
C GLN A 58 -8.37 10.75 -2.63
N ARG A 59 -9.09 9.64 -2.82
CA ARG A 59 -10.52 9.50 -2.52
C ARG A 59 -10.80 9.50 -1.01
N LEU A 60 -9.96 8.84 -0.22
CA LEU A 60 -10.07 8.83 1.24
C LEU A 60 -9.81 10.21 1.84
N SER A 61 -8.83 10.96 1.33
CA SER A 61 -8.55 12.31 1.80
C SER A 61 -9.66 13.31 1.45
N THR A 62 -10.24 13.22 0.25
CA THR A 62 -11.36 14.08 -0.18
C THR A 62 -12.70 13.67 0.43
N GLY A 63 -12.95 12.37 0.62
CA GLY A 63 -14.14 11.85 1.29
C GLY A 63 -14.23 12.25 2.78
N GLY A 64 -13.08 12.36 3.46
CA GLY A 64 -13.00 12.88 4.83
C GLY A 64 -13.34 14.38 4.94
N GLN A 65 -13.03 15.17 3.92
CA GLN A 65 -13.37 16.60 3.88
C GLN A 65 -14.86 16.84 3.59
N LYS A 66 -15.49 16.01 2.74
CA LYS A 66 -16.95 16.10 2.51
C LYS A 66 -17.81 15.82 3.74
N LYS A 67 -17.32 15.05 4.72
CA LYS A 67 -18.06 14.75 5.97
C LYS A 67 -17.88 15.78 7.09
N LYS A 68 -16.97 16.75 6.94
CA LYS A 68 -16.76 17.83 7.93
C LYS A 68 -17.40 19.17 7.52
N ALA A 69 -18.07 19.23 6.37
CA ALA A 69 -18.70 20.43 5.83
C ALA A 69 -20.25 20.34 5.82
N GLY A 70 -20.84 19.47 6.63
CA GLY A 70 -22.29 19.31 6.78
C GLY A 70 -22.68 19.42 8.25
#